data_AF-A0A9E2U0D0-F1
#
_entry.id   AF-A0A9E2U0D0-F1
#
_cell.length_a   1.000
_cell.length_b   1.000
_cell.length_c   1.000
_cell.angle_alpha   90.00
_cell.angle_beta   90.00
_cell.angle_gamma   90.00
#
_symmetry.space_group_name_H-M   'P 1'
#
loop_
_entity.id
_entity.type
_entity.pdbx_description
1 polymer ?
#
loop_
_entity_poly.entity_id
_entity_poly.type
_entity_poly.pdbx_seq_one_letter_code
_entity_poly.pdbx_strand_id
1 'polypeptide(L)'
;MNARPPLRSFGQVFDGIATEYDAHRPGYPAELVDAALARHAGETVVEVGCGTGKLTELLAARDLRVDAVDPGPSMIEVAKRRVGDAANVRFHVARFEDVDLPAGAYSALFSATAFHWVDPRVGWRKAAALLEPGGVLALLMHQHVRDEQSDEQERAFRSILRTYAPEVEETLPRLRALDELLAGAEARRANASTIWDSLMGHAHDLSVPEAAELFTDVELTTTVEKIEQTTDELWAQFRTTSLYFRIDPSRRAAFEADDRRNLEGFGGRLTSSQAAILMTARRV
;
A
#
# COMPACT_ATOMS: atom_id res chain seq x y z
N MET A 1 -14.15 27.19 10.67
CA MET A 1 -13.93 25.73 10.69
C MET A 1 -13.34 25.34 9.34
N ASN A 2 -12.05 25.04 9.26
CA ASN A 2 -11.48 24.55 8.01
C ASN A 2 -12.01 23.13 7.79
N ALA A 3 -12.64 22.90 6.63
CA ALA A 3 -13.09 21.58 6.24
C ALA A 3 -11.89 20.63 6.17
N ARG A 4 -12.04 19.41 6.71
CA ARG A 4 -10.97 18.41 6.69
C ARG A 4 -10.65 18.01 5.25
N PRO A 5 -9.38 17.78 4.90
CA PRO A 5 -9.03 17.26 3.58
C PRO A 5 -9.65 15.86 3.38
N PRO A 6 -10.15 15.55 2.18
CA PRO A 6 -10.67 14.21 1.87
C PRO A 6 -9.58 13.15 2.07
N LEU A 7 -9.93 11.95 2.58
CA LEU A 7 -8.95 10.90 2.90
C LEU A 7 -8.00 10.60 1.72
N ARG A 8 -8.52 10.52 0.50
CA ARG A 8 -7.69 10.20 -0.69
C ARG A 8 -6.62 11.25 -1.02
N SER A 9 -6.80 12.50 -0.58
CA SER A 9 -5.78 13.55 -0.78
C SER A 9 -4.47 13.28 -0.03
N PHE A 10 -4.50 12.43 1.00
CA PHE A 10 -3.28 12.02 1.70
C PHE A 10 -2.35 11.16 0.84
N GLY A 11 -2.80 10.61 -0.29
CA GLY A 11 -1.92 9.90 -1.23
C GLY A 11 -0.82 10.78 -1.85
N GLN A 12 -0.97 12.11 -1.80
CA GLN A 12 -0.03 13.06 -2.41
C GLN A 12 1.01 13.61 -1.43
N VAL A 13 0.82 13.42 -0.12
CA VAL A 13 1.71 14.04 0.89
C VAL A 13 3.11 13.43 0.89
N PHE A 14 3.28 12.23 0.35
CA PHE A 14 4.53 11.50 0.32
C PHE A 14 5.58 12.15 -0.59
N ASP A 15 5.15 12.89 -1.62
CA ASP A 15 6.08 13.59 -2.52
C ASP A 15 6.96 14.59 -1.77
N GLY A 16 6.41 15.25 -0.74
CA GLY A 16 7.15 16.19 0.10
C GLY A 16 8.21 15.57 1.02
N ILE A 17 8.26 14.24 1.12
CA ILE A 17 9.17 13.48 1.99
C ILE A 17 9.77 12.27 1.27
N ALA A 18 9.98 12.36 -0.05
CA ALA A 18 10.34 11.20 -0.88
C ALA A 18 11.63 10.49 -0.41
N THR A 19 12.62 11.24 0.09
CA THR A 19 13.89 10.68 0.59
C THR A 19 13.69 9.91 1.88
N GLU A 20 12.97 10.49 2.84
CA GLU A 20 12.63 9.85 4.12
C GLU A 20 11.71 8.65 3.89
N TYR A 21 10.76 8.76 2.96
CA TYR A 21 9.89 7.66 2.55
C TYR A 21 10.72 6.49 2.02
N ASP A 22 11.67 6.73 1.14
CA ASP A 22 12.53 5.67 0.60
C ASP A 22 13.40 5.00 1.67
N ALA A 23 13.96 5.80 2.58
CA ALA A 23 14.86 5.31 3.62
C ALA A 23 14.17 4.43 4.67
N HIS A 24 12.89 4.69 4.96
CA HIS A 24 12.20 4.07 6.10
C HIS A 24 11.04 3.14 5.74
N ARG A 25 10.61 3.11 4.48
CA ARG A 25 9.60 2.13 4.04
C ARG A 25 10.24 0.80 3.63
N PRO A 26 9.65 -0.33 4.06
CA PRO A 26 10.16 -1.64 3.69
C PRO A 26 10.05 -1.87 2.18
N GLY A 27 10.92 -2.74 1.67
CA GLY A 27 10.77 -3.30 0.33
C GLY A 27 9.60 -4.31 0.28
N TYR A 28 9.53 -5.03 -0.83
CA TYR A 28 8.52 -6.07 -1.05
C TYR A 28 9.18 -7.43 -1.21
N PRO A 29 8.59 -8.52 -0.69
CA PRO A 29 9.15 -9.85 -0.85
C PRO A 29 9.18 -10.26 -2.33
N ALA A 30 10.34 -10.67 -2.82
CA ALA A 30 10.55 -11.04 -4.22
C ALA A 30 9.66 -12.22 -4.63
N GLU A 31 9.43 -13.16 -3.72
CA GLU A 31 8.59 -14.34 -3.91
C GLU A 31 7.11 -13.99 -4.17
N LEU A 32 6.61 -12.86 -3.67
CA LEU A 32 5.26 -12.41 -3.98
C LEU A 32 5.20 -11.81 -5.39
N VAL A 33 6.25 -11.12 -5.83
CA VAL A 33 6.35 -10.67 -7.22
C VAL A 33 6.39 -11.89 -8.16
N ASP A 34 7.20 -12.90 -7.83
CA ASP A 34 7.28 -14.15 -8.61
C ASP A 34 5.95 -14.91 -8.64
N ALA A 35 5.21 -14.95 -7.53
CA ALA A 35 3.88 -15.57 -7.48
C ALA A 35 2.87 -14.86 -8.42
N ALA A 36 2.90 -13.53 -8.48
CA ALA A 36 2.07 -12.78 -9.44
C ALA A 36 2.47 -13.10 -10.89
N LEU A 37 3.78 -13.16 -11.16
CA LEU A 37 4.31 -13.44 -12.49
C LEU A 37 4.13 -14.92 -12.89
N ALA A 38 3.95 -15.85 -11.97
CA ALA A 38 3.58 -17.22 -12.32
C ALA A 38 2.18 -17.31 -12.97
N ARG A 39 1.35 -16.27 -12.84
CA ARG A 39 -0.02 -16.23 -13.38
C ARG A 39 -0.15 -15.49 -14.70
N HIS A 40 0.86 -14.73 -15.11
CA HIS A 40 0.86 -13.94 -16.36
C HIS A 40 1.64 -14.63 -17.49
N ALA A 41 1.37 -14.24 -18.72
CA ALA A 41 2.18 -14.58 -19.88
C ALA A 41 2.45 -13.29 -20.66
N GLY A 42 3.62 -12.68 -20.50
CA GLY A 42 4.00 -11.48 -21.25
C GLY A 42 5.14 -10.72 -20.59
N GLU A 43 5.63 -9.68 -21.27
CA GLU A 43 6.79 -8.90 -20.83
C GLU A 43 6.42 -7.46 -20.46
N THR A 44 5.23 -6.97 -20.84
CA THR A 44 4.86 -5.56 -20.69
C THR A 44 3.89 -5.38 -19.52
N VAL A 45 4.30 -4.60 -18.53
CA VAL A 45 3.54 -4.39 -17.29
C VAL A 45 3.41 -2.91 -16.98
N VAL A 46 2.35 -2.56 -16.27
CA VAL A 46 2.14 -1.21 -15.74
C VAL A 46 2.16 -1.26 -14.22
N GLU A 47 2.86 -0.31 -13.59
CA GLU A 47 2.88 -0.15 -12.14
C GLU A 47 2.15 1.14 -11.75
N VAL A 48 1.13 1.01 -10.90
CA VAL A 48 0.30 2.11 -10.40
C VAL A 48 0.76 2.53 -9.01
N GLY A 49 1.23 3.77 -8.92
CA GLY A 49 1.81 4.36 -7.71
C GLY A 49 3.18 3.76 -7.41
N CYS A 50 4.12 3.93 -8.34
CA CYS A 50 5.46 3.33 -8.21
C CYS A 50 6.31 3.93 -7.08
N GLY A 51 5.89 5.09 -6.54
CA GLY A 51 6.55 5.76 -5.44
C GLY A 51 8.04 5.94 -5.69
N THR A 52 8.87 5.48 -4.75
CA THR A 52 10.34 5.58 -4.81
C THR A 52 10.99 4.40 -5.56
N GLY A 53 10.21 3.60 -6.29
CA GLY A 53 10.69 2.57 -7.21
C GLY A 53 11.02 1.21 -6.58
N LYS A 54 10.64 0.94 -5.32
CA LYS A 54 10.98 -0.32 -4.62
C LYS A 54 10.43 -1.56 -5.33
N LEU A 55 9.21 -1.50 -5.84
CA LEU A 55 8.65 -2.60 -6.66
C LEU A 55 9.15 -2.51 -8.11
N THR A 56 9.27 -1.29 -8.67
CA THR A 56 9.79 -1.07 -10.02
C THR A 56 11.16 -1.73 -10.23
N GLU A 57 12.07 -1.63 -9.26
CA GLU A 57 13.38 -2.27 -9.27
C GLU A 57 13.27 -3.81 -9.39
N LEU A 58 12.34 -4.42 -8.67
CA LEU A 58 12.10 -5.87 -8.72
C LEU A 58 11.48 -6.31 -10.05
N LEU A 59 10.60 -5.50 -10.63
CA LEU A 59 9.99 -5.77 -11.94
C LEU A 59 11.04 -5.62 -13.05
N ALA A 60 11.85 -4.55 -13.01
CA ALA A 60 12.90 -4.29 -13.97
C ALA A 60 13.98 -5.38 -13.98
N ALA A 61 14.34 -5.90 -12.79
CA ALA A 61 15.30 -7.00 -12.63
C ALA A 61 14.82 -8.34 -13.21
N ARG A 62 13.56 -8.44 -13.63
CA ARG A 62 12.96 -9.61 -14.30
C ARG A 62 12.74 -9.39 -15.80
N ASP A 63 13.47 -8.44 -16.38
CA ASP A 63 13.44 -8.08 -17.80
C ASP A 63 12.05 -7.64 -18.31
N LEU A 64 11.15 -7.23 -17.42
CA LEU A 64 9.84 -6.69 -17.79
C LEU A 64 9.98 -5.27 -18.34
N ARG A 65 9.19 -4.93 -19.37
CA ARG A 65 8.98 -3.56 -19.83
C ARG A 65 7.95 -2.90 -18.92
N VAL A 66 8.38 -1.95 -18.10
CA VAL A 66 7.56 -1.35 -17.05
C VAL A 66 7.16 0.08 -17.41
N ASP A 67 5.87 0.36 -17.52
CA ASP A 67 5.33 1.72 -17.43
C ASP A 67 5.01 2.02 -15.95
N ALA A 68 5.88 2.77 -15.28
CA ALA A 68 5.78 3.11 -13.86
C ALA A 68 5.14 4.49 -13.67
N VAL A 69 3.98 4.54 -13.01
CA VAL A 69 3.15 5.75 -12.87
C VAL A 69 3.12 6.19 -11.42
N ASP A 70 3.42 7.46 -11.16
CA ASP A 70 3.21 8.09 -9.85
C ASP A 70 2.91 9.59 -10.01
N PRO A 71 2.00 10.19 -9.22
CA PRO A 71 1.74 11.61 -9.31
C PRO A 71 2.85 12.48 -8.72
N GLY A 72 3.73 11.92 -7.89
CA GLY A 72 4.81 12.61 -7.21
C GLY A 72 6.07 12.74 -8.07
N PRO A 73 6.44 13.94 -8.56
CA PRO A 73 7.70 14.11 -9.29
C PRO A 73 8.93 13.81 -8.43
N SER A 74 8.92 14.16 -7.15
CA SER A 74 10.03 13.89 -6.22
C SER A 74 10.17 12.39 -5.95
N MET A 75 9.04 11.68 -5.84
CA MET A 75 9.01 10.22 -5.75
C MET A 75 9.66 9.56 -6.98
N ILE A 76 9.26 9.99 -8.18
CA ILE A 76 9.83 9.49 -9.45
C ILE A 76 11.32 9.79 -9.58
N GLU A 77 11.80 10.95 -9.11
CA GLU A 77 13.24 11.22 -9.13
C GLU A 77 14.03 10.27 -8.21
N VAL A 78 13.47 9.85 -7.07
CA VAL A 78 14.07 8.78 -6.25
C VAL A 78 13.99 7.45 -6.99
N ALA A 79 12.85 7.11 -7.60
CA ALA A 79 12.67 5.87 -8.33
C ALA A 79 13.66 5.71 -9.49
N LYS A 80 13.89 6.77 -10.26
CA LYS A 80 14.91 6.79 -11.32
C LYS A 80 16.31 6.51 -10.79
N ARG A 81 16.69 7.12 -9.65
CA ARG A 81 18.00 6.85 -9.02
C ARG A 81 18.13 5.41 -8.54
N ARG A 82 17.05 4.83 -7.99
CA ARG A 82 17.02 3.44 -7.54
C ARG A 82 17.16 2.46 -8.69
N VAL A 83 16.35 2.64 -9.75
CA VAL A 83 16.31 1.76 -10.92
C VAL A 83 17.56 1.92 -11.79
N GLY A 84 18.18 3.10 -11.81
CA GLY A 84 19.39 3.38 -12.59
C GLY A 84 19.12 3.43 -14.10
N ASP A 85 20.08 2.99 -14.90
CA ASP A 85 20.06 3.06 -16.36
C ASP A 85 19.24 1.94 -17.03
N ALA A 86 18.29 1.33 -16.32
CA ALA A 86 17.47 0.24 -16.84
C ALA A 86 16.60 0.72 -18.02
N ALA A 87 16.97 0.31 -19.24
CA ALA A 87 16.30 0.75 -20.47
C ALA A 87 14.86 0.23 -20.63
N ASN A 88 14.45 -0.72 -19.79
CA ASN A 88 13.13 -1.35 -19.78
C ASN A 88 12.11 -0.64 -18.87
N VAL A 89 12.43 0.51 -18.28
CA VAL A 89 11.49 1.25 -17.41
C VAL A 89 11.19 2.64 -17.99
N ARG A 90 9.90 2.97 -18.07
CA ARG A 90 9.40 4.29 -18.44
C ARG A 90 8.60 4.88 -17.28
N PHE A 91 9.02 6.04 -16.80
CA PHE A 91 8.33 6.76 -15.73
C PHE A 91 7.32 7.78 -16.25
N HIS A 92 6.16 7.86 -15.61
CA HIS A 92 5.09 8.80 -15.91
C HIS A 92 4.71 9.59 -14.66
N VAL A 93 5.00 10.89 -14.64
CA VAL A 93 4.55 11.80 -13.58
C VAL A 93 3.08 12.15 -13.82
N ALA A 94 2.18 11.34 -13.29
CA ALA A 94 0.74 11.49 -13.48
C ALA A 94 -0.05 10.75 -12.40
N ARG A 95 -1.27 11.21 -12.12
CA ARG A 95 -2.25 10.37 -11.42
C ARG A 95 -2.64 9.20 -12.32
N PHE A 96 -2.90 8.04 -11.72
CA PHE A 96 -3.35 6.89 -12.50
C PHE A 96 -4.67 7.16 -13.22
N GLU A 97 -5.54 7.98 -12.65
CA GLU A 97 -6.81 8.39 -13.27
C GLU A 97 -6.57 9.15 -14.58
N ASP A 98 -5.49 9.92 -14.68
CA ASP A 98 -5.25 10.86 -15.79
C ASP A 98 -4.23 10.37 -16.82
N VAL A 99 -3.34 9.44 -16.45
CA VAL A 99 -2.28 8.97 -17.36
C VAL A 99 -2.88 8.33 -18.62
N ASP A 100 -2.38 8.70 -19.80
CA ASP A 100 -2.81 8.11 -21.07
C ASP A 100 -1.88 6.94 -21.42
N LEU A 101 -2.42 5.72 -21.36
CA LEU A 101 -1.70 4.48 -21.61
C LEU A 101 -2.52 3.61 -22.57
N PRO A 102 -1.87 2.83 -23.45
CA PRO A 102 -2.57 2.01 -24.43
C PRO A 102 -3.46 0.95 -23.78
N ALA A 103 -4.71 0.86 -24.24
CA ALA A 103 -5.65 -0.15 -23.79
C ALA A 103 -5.27 -1.55 -24.28
N GLY A 104 -5.49 -2.57 -23.45
CA GLY A 104 -5.24 -3.98 -23.76
C GLY A 104 -3.78 -4.32 -24.07
N ALA A 105 -2.83 -3.53 -23.59
CA ALA A 105 -1.41 -3.64 -23.95
C ALA A 105 -0.55 -4.31 -22.87
N TYR A 106 -1.10 -4.53 -21.68
CA TYR A 106 -0.34 -5.01 -20.53
C TYR A 106 -0.76 -6.42 -20.12
N SER A 107 0.23 -7.29 -19.93
CA SER A 107 0.03 -8.65 -19.43
C SER A 107 -0.19 -8.67 -17.90
N ALA A 108 0.29 -7.64 -17.20
CA ALA A 108 0.01 -7.45 -15.77
C ALA A 108 -0.03 -5.97 -15.35
N LEU A 109 -0.81 -5.69 -14.30
CA LEU A 109 -0.86 -4.42 -13.60
C LEU A 109 -0.48 -4.66 -12.15
N PHE A 110 0.54 -3.96 -11.69
CA PHE A 110 1.00 -4.01 -10.31
C PHE A 110 0.60 -2.74 -9.56
N SER A 111 0.28 -2.86 -8.28
CA SER A 111 0.28 -1.72 -7.36
C SER A 111 0.63 -2.20 -5.97
N ALA A 112 1.68 -1.65 -5.38
CA ALA A 112 2.10 -1.99 -4.03
C ALA A 112 1.86 -0.82 -3.08
N THR A 113 0.89 -0.99 -2.19
CA THR A 113 0.47 0.01 -1.18
C THR A 113 0.01 1.36 -1.72
N ALA A 114 -0.44 1.45 -2.99
CA ALA A 114 -0.92 2.70 -3.59
C ALA A 114 -2.35 2.65 -4.15
N PHE A 115 -2.87 1.48 -4.55
CA PHE A 115 -4.17 1.37 -5.24
C PHE A 115 -5.36 1.92 -4.44
N HIS A 116 -5.29 1.96 -3.10
CA HIS A 116 -6.34 2.52 -2.25
C HIS A 116 -6.42 4.07 -2.28
N TRP A 117 -5.43 4.74 -2.88
CA TRP A 117 -5.47 6.19 -3.13
C TRP A 117 -6.20 6.55 -4.43
N VAL A 118 -6.30 5.61 -5.36
CA VAL A 118 -7.00 5.78 -6.64
C VAL A 118 -8.51 5.83 -6.38
N ASP A 119 -9.24 6.67 -7.14
CA ASP A 119 -10.70 6.62 -7.13
C ASP A 119 -11.17 5.21 -7.57
N PRO A 120 -11.85 4.43 -6.72
CA PRO A 120 -12.23 3.06 -7.06
C PRO A 120 -13.18 3.00 -8.26
N ARG A 121 -13.99 4.03 -8.53
CA ARG A 121 -14.88 4.05 -9.70
C ARG A 121 -14.10 4.16 -11.00
N VAL A 122 -12.88 4.71 -10.95
CA VAL A 122 -11.98 4.83 -12.11
C VAL A 122 -11.00 3.66 -12.13
N GLY A 123 -10.34 3.39 -11.00
CA GLY A 123 -9.22 2.47 -10.86
C GLY A 123 -9.52 1.06 -11.37
N TRP A 124 -10.62 0.46 -10.94
CA TRP A 124 -10.99 -0.91 -11.36
C TRP A 124 -11.28 -1.00 -12.86
N ARG A 125 -12.05 -0.06 -13.42
CA ARG A 125 -12.37 -0.04 -14.85
C ARG A 125 -11.15 0.24 -15.71
N LYS A 126 -10.33 1.21 -15.30
CA LYS A 126 -9.10 1.58 -16.02
C LYS A 126 -8.08 0.44 -15.97
N ALA A 127 -7.89 -0.21 -14.83
CA ALA A 127 -7.04 -1.39 -14.71
C ALA A 127 -7.47 -2.50 -15.69
N ALA A 128 -8.76 -2.82 -15.74
CA ALA A 128 -9.28 -3.83 -16.67
C ALA A 128 -9.14 -3.42 -18.15
N ALA A 129 -9.25 -2.13 -18.46
CA ALA A 129 -9.10 -1.61 -19.82
C ALA A 129 -7.64 -1.61 -20.31
N LEU A 130 -6.67 -1.41 -19.41
CA LEU A 130 -5.24 -1.47 -19.74
C LEU A 130 -4.76 -2.93 -19.93
N LEU A 131 -5.31 -3.84 -19.14
CA LEU A 131 -4.97 -5.26 -19.22
C LEU A 131 -5.52 -5.93 -20.49
N GLU A 132 -4.69 -6.76 -21.12
CA GLU A 132 -5.14 -7.68 -22.16
C GLU A 132 -6.10 -8.74 -21.58
N PRO A 133 -6.98 -9.37 -22.40
CA PRO A 133 -7.79 -10.50 -21.96
C PRO A 133 -6.97 -11.58 -21.25
N GLY A 134 -7.35 -11.96 -20.03
CA GLY A 134 -6.59 -12.91 -19.20
C GLY A 134 -5.40 -12.33 -18.44
N GLY A 135 -5.07 -11.05 -18.64
CA GLY A 135 -4.01 -10.33 -17.93
C GLY A 135 -4.25 -10.26 -16.42
N VAL A 136 -3.18 -10.07 -15.65
CA VAL A 136 -3.20 -10.17 -14.18
C VAL A 136 -3.21 -8.81 -13.51
N LEU A 137 -4.20 -8.55 -12.66
CA LEU A 137 -4.13 -7.49 -11.65
C LEU A 137 -3.43 -8.04 -10.40
N ALA A 138 -2.37 -7.40 -9.95
CA ALA A 138 -1.58 -7.77 -8.78
C ALA A 138 -1.52 -6.59 -7.80
N LEU A 139 -2.29 -6.67 -6.71
CA LEU A 139 -2.30 -5.68 -5.64
C LEU A 139 -1.54 -6.22 -4.44
N LEU A 140 -0.51 -5.49 -4.01
CA LEU A 140 0.35 -5.87 -2.91
C LEU A 140 0.20 -4.88 -1.75
N MET A 141 0.24 -5.35 -0.51
CA MET A 141 0.26 -4.48 0.66
C MET A 141 1.05 -5.07 1.81
N HIS A 142 1.47 -4.17 2.71
CA HIS A 142 1.93 -4.53 4.05
C HIS A 142 0.84 -4.23 5.07
N GLN A 143 0.64 -5.13 6.03
CA GLN A 143 -0.31 -5.00 7.14
C GLN A 143 0.36 -5.46 8.42
N HIS A 144 0.27 -4.66 9.49
CA HIS A 144 0.53 -5.20 10.83
C HIS A 144 -0.60 -6.16 11.18
N VAL A 145 -0.25 -7.36 11.66
CA VAL A 145 -1.21 -8.38 12.08
C VAL A 145 -1.12 -8.59 13.57
N ARG A 146 -2.28 -8.83 14.20
CA ARG A 146 -2.38 -9.02 15.64
C ARG A 146 -1.62 -10.28 16.06
N ASP A 147 -0.76 -10.13 17.06
CA ASP A 147 -0.04 -11.20 17.74
C ASP A 147 -0.14 -11.07 19.27
N GLU A 148 0.58 -11.92 20.00
CA GLU A 148 0.55 -12.00 21.48
C GLU A 148 0.87 -10.66 22.17
N GLN A 149 1.68 -9.79 21.56
CA GLN A 149 2.12 -8.52 22.15
C GLN A 149 1.33 -7.32 21.63
N SER A 150 0.61 -7.49 20.52
CA SER A 150 -0.07 -6.41 19.79
C SER A 150 -1.19 -5.74 20.57
N ASP A 151 -1.93 -6.47 21.42
CA ASP A 151 -3.12 -5.93 22.09
C ASP A 151 -2.82 -4.81 23.08
N GLU A 152 -1.75 -4.98 23.87
CA GLU A 152 -1.33 -3.95 24.83
C GLU A 152 -0.74 -2.74 24.11
N GLN A 153 0.11 -2.98 23.11
CA GLN A 153 0.73 -1.94 22.30
C GLN A 153 -0.32 -1.11 21.56
N GLU A 154 -1.28 -1.75 20.88
CA GLU A 154 -2.37 -1.08 20.17
C GLU A 154 -3.24 -0.27 21.12
N ARG A 155 -3.59 -0.83 22.29
CA ARG A 155 -4.39 -0.13 23.30
C ARG A 155 -3.68 1.13 23.80
N ALA A 156 -2.39 1.03 24.08
CA ALA A 156 -1.60 2.15 24.58
C ALA A 156 -1.44 3.25 23.51
N PHE A 157 -1.05 2.88 22.29
CA PHE A 157 -0.94 3.80 21.15
C PHE A 157 -2.27 4.52 20.85
N ARG A 158 -3.39 3.79 20.86
CA ARG A 158 -4.72 4.38 20.67
C ARG A 158 -5.12 5.34 21.79
N SER A 159 -4.70 5.10 23.03
CA SER A 159 -4.93 6.04 24.13
C SER A 159 -4.28 7.40 23.86
N ILE A 160 -3.07 7.38 23.29
CA ILE A 160 -2.33 8.60 22.90
C ILE A 160 -3.04 9.26 21.71
N LEU A 161 -3.41 8.50 20.67
CA LEU A 161 -4.20 9.02 19.55
C LEU A 161 -5.51 9.67 20.02
N ARG A 162 -6.22 9.09 20.99
CA ARG A 162 -7.46 9.69 21.52
C ARG A 162 -7.23 11.07 22.14
N THR A 163 -6.05 11.30 22.71
CA THR A 163 -5.68 12.59 23.31
C THR A 163 -5.37 13.62 22.22
N TYR A 164 -4.56 13.25 21.23
CA TYR A 164 -4.00 14.21 20.27
C TYR A 164 -4.77 14.31 18.95
N ALA A 165 -5.41 13.23 18.51
CA ALA A 165 -6.12 13.10 17.24
C ALA A 165 -7.31 12.12 17.35
N PRO A 166 -8.34 12.43 18.18
CA PRO A 166 -9.48 11.52 18.42
C PRO A 166 -10.23 11.10 17.15
N GLU A 167 -10.34 12.00 16.17
CA GLU A 167 -10.95 11.70 14.87
C GLU A 167 -10.15 10.69 14.03
N VAL A 168 -8.84 10.64 14.27
CA VAL A 168 -7.96 9.66 13.64
C VAL A 168 -8.11 8.31 14.32
N GLU A 169 -8.18 8.30 15.65
CA GLU A 169 -8.42 7.08 16.45
C GLU A 169 -9.73 6.39 16.07
N GLU A 170 -10.81 7.17 15.93
CA GLU A 170 -12.16 6.67 15.62
C GLU A 170 -12.24 5.93 14.28
N THR A 171 -11.41 6.33 13.31
CA THR A 171 -11.42 5.79 11.95
C THR A 171 -10.28 4.82 11.67
N LEU A 172 -9.37 4.61 12.64
CA LEU A 172 -8.26 3.67 12.51
C LEU A 172 -8.78 2.22 12.67
N PRO A 173 -8.64 1.34 11.67
CA PRO A 173 -9.03 -0.07 11.80
C PRO A 173 -8.26 -0.77 12.93
N ARG A 174 -8.92 -1.71 13.61
CA ARG A 174 -8.28 -2.56 14.63
C ARG A 174 -7.31 -3.55 13.99
N LEU A 175 -6.26 -3.93 14.72
CA LEU A 175 -5.42 -5.03 14.28
C LEU A 175 -6.22 -6.33 14.27
N ARG A 176 -6.08 -7.07 13.17
CA ARG A 176 -6.72 -8.36 12.94
C ARG A 176 -5.65 -9.45 12.89
N ALA A 177 -5.98 -10.63 13.36
CA ALA A 177 -5.12 -11.78 13.14
C ALA A 177 -5.12 -12.15 11.65
N LEU A 178 -4.05 -12.80 11.17
CA LEU A 178 -3.93 -13.11 9.73
C LEU A 178 -5.05 -14.04 9.25
N ASP A 179 -5.43 -15.03 10.04
CA ASP A 179 -6.54 -15.94 9.73
C ASP A 179 -7.88 -15.20 9.62
N GLU A 180 -8.14 -14.20 10.47
CA GLU A 180 -9.32 -13.33 10.36
C GLU A 180 -9.32 -12.51 9.08
N LEU A 181 -8.16 -11.97 8.68
CA LEU A 181 -8.01 -11.23 7.42
C LEU A 181 -8.33 -12.11 6.22
N LEU A 182 -7.74 -13.31 6.17
CA LEU A 182 -7.90 -14.26 5.08
C LEU A 182 -9.33 -14.83 5.03
N ALA A 183 -9.93 -15.16 6.17
CA ALA A 183 -11.32 -15.60 6.24
C ALA A 183 -12.29 -14.50 5.76
N GLY A 184 -12.03 -13.24 6.13
CA GLY A 184 -12.81 -12.09 5.66
C GLY A 184 -12.71 -11.89 4.15
N ALA A 185 -11.52 -12.10 3.56
CA ALA A 185 -11.33 -12.07 2.13
C ALA A 185 -12.03 -13.24 1.42
N GLU A 186 -11.90 -14.47 1.92
CA GLU A 186 -12.54 -15.65 1.32
C GLU A 186 -14.07 -15.52 1.30
N ALA A 187 -14.66 -14.99 2.37
CA ALA A 187 -16.10 -14.69 2.43
C ALA A 187 -16.56 -13.68 1.36
N ARG A 188 -15.63 -12.96 0.73
CA ARG A 188 -15.86 -11.92 -0.29
C ARG A 188 -15.29 -12.29 -1.66
N ARG A 189 -14.86 -13.54 -1.86
CA ARG A 189 -14.23 -14.07 -3.09
C ARG A 189 -14.91 -13.73 -4.42
N ALA A 190 -16.20 -13.39 -4.40
CA ALA A 190 -16.98 -13.06 -5.59
C ALA A 190 -16.62 -11.69 -6.22
N ASN A 191 -15.89 -10.81 -5.53
CA ASN A 191 -15.54 -9.50 -6.08
C ASN A 191 -14.18 -9.02 -5.55
N ALA A 192 -13.21 -8.83 -6.45
CA ALA A 192 -11.85 -8.39 -6.10
C ALA A 192 -11.84 -7.06 -5.32
N SER A 193 -12.77 -6.15 -5.59
CA SER A 193 -12.84 -4.86 -4.88
C SER A 193 -13.31 -4.98 -3.44
N THR A 194 -14.23 -5.89 -3.14
CA THR A 194 -14.73 -6.10 -1.77
C THR A 194 -13.68 -6.83 -0.92
N ILE A 195 -12.90 -7.72 -1.54
CA ILE A 195 -11.71 -8.33 -0.92
C ILE A 195 -10.70 -7.25 -0.56
N TRP A 196 -10.30 -6.42 -1.53
CA TRP A 196 -9.30 -5.37 -1.32
C TRP A 196 -9.75 -4.35 -0.27
N ASP A 197 -11.00 -3.92 -0.29
CA ASP A 197 -11.60 -3.04 0.72
C ASP A 197 -11.57 -3.66 2.12
N SER A 198 -11.90 -4.95 2.23
CA SER A 198 -11.84 -5.70 3.49
C SER A 198 -10.42 -5.83 4.03
N LEU A 199 -9.42 -6.09 3.18
CA LEU A 199 -8.01 -6.12 3.57
C LEU A 199 -7.55 -4.76 4.11
N MET A 200 -8.03 -3.66 3.51
CA MET A 200 -7.79 -2.28 3.98
C MET A 200 -8.65 -1.87 5.19
N GLY A 201 -9.42 -2.78 5.77
CA GLY A 201 -10.25 -2.51 6.96
C GLY A 201 -11.42 -1.57 6.68
N HIS A 202 -11.91 -1.52 5.44
CA HIS A 202 -13.01 -0.65 4.99
C HIS A 202 -12.77 0.85 5.16
N ALA A 203 -11.53 1.27 5.40
CA ALA A 203 -11.21 2.67 5.69
C ALA A 203 -11.29 3.58 4.45
N HIS A 204 -11.29 3.00 3.25
CA HIS A 204 -11.12 3.74 1.99
C HIS A 204 -12.31 3.64 1.02
N ASP A 205 -13.40 2.97 1.39
CA ASP A 205 -14.60 2.80 0.56
C ASP A 205 -14.24 2.37 -0.87
N LEU A 206 -13.58 1.21 -1.01
CA LEU A 206 -12.98 0.74 -2.27
C LEU A 206 -13.88 -0.23 -3.05
N SER A 207 -14.95 -0.68 -2.43
CA SER A 207 -15.88 -1.68 -2.98
C SER A 207 -16.70 -1.09 -4.13
N VAL A 208 -16.64 -1.72 -5.31
CA VAL A 208 -17.48 -1.37 -6.47
C VAL A 208 -18.10 -2.64 -7.07
N PRO A 209 -19.43 -2.71 -7.27
CA PRO A 209 -20.08 -3.90 -7.81
C PRO A 209 -19.52 -4.36 -9.15
N GLU A 210 -19.17 -3.41 -10.03
CA GLU A 210 -18.73 -3.69 -11.40
C GLU A 210 -17.39 -4.44 -11.45
N ALA A 211 -16.57 -4.38 -10.41
CA ALA A 211 -15.31 -5.13 -10.38
C ALA A 211 -15.51 -6.65 -10.44
N ALA A 212 -16.68 -7.17 -10.06
CA ALA A 212 -17.02 -8.60 -10.20
C ALA A 212 -17.16 -9.06 -11.65
N GLU A 213 -17.47 -8.14 -12.58
CA GLU A 213 -17.60 -8.45 -14.01
C GLU A 213 -16.27 -8.25 -14.75
N LEU A 214 -15.34 -7.51 -14.15
CA LEU A 214 -14.04 -7.17 -14.74
C LEU A 214 -12.95 -8.17 -14.37
N PHE A 215 -13.04 -8.75 -13.18
CA PHE A 215 -11.99 -9.59 -12.61
C PHE A 215 -12.56 -10.88 -12.01
N THR A 216 -11.89 -11.99 -12.31
CA THR A 216 -12.20 -13.33 -11.82
C THR A 216 -10.93 -14.01 -11.28
N ASP A 217 -11.05 -15.25 -10.83
CA ASP A 217 -9.94 -16.11 -10.41
C ASP A 217 -8.99 -15.40 -9.42
N VAL A 218 -9.59 -14.90 -8.33
CA VAL A 218 -8.87 -14.15 -7.30
C VAL A 218 -8.10 -15.12 -6.40
N GLU A 219 -6.81 -14.84 -6.19
CA GLU A 219 -5.95 -15.60 -5.28
C GLU A 219 -5.24 -14.67 -4.30
N LEU A 220 -5.04 -15.16 -3.07
CA LEU A 220 -4.24 -14.50 -2.05
C LEU A 220 -2.97 -15.30 -1.78
N THR A 221 -1.83 -14.61 -1.74
CA THR A 221 -0.55 -15.17 -1.29
C THR A 221 0.02 -14.25 -0.23
N THR A 222 0.55 -14.83 0.86
CA THR A 222 1.00 -14.05 2.01
C THR A 222 2.33 -14.56 2.54
N THR A 223 3.17 -13.64 3.01
CA THR A 223 4.32 -13.93 3.86
C THR A 223 4.17 -13.16 5.16
N VAL A 224 4.74 -13.70 6.25
CA VAL A 224 4.73 -13.05 7.56
C VAL A 224 6.14 -13.01 8.09
N GLU A 225 6.54 -11.84 8.56
CA GLU A 225 7.79 -11.62 9.24
C GLU A 225 7.56 -10.98 10.61
N LYS A 226 8.43 -11.33 11.57
CA LYS A 226 8.55 -10.59 12.82
C LYS A 226 9.60 -9.53 12.63
N ILE A 227 9.22 -8.27 12.83
CA ILE A 227 10.11 -7.13 12.72
C ILE A 227 10.34 -6.60 14.12
N GLU A 228 11.61 -6.48 14.50
CA GLU A 228 12.03 -5.83 15.73
C GLU A 228 12.58 -4.44 15.39
N GLN A 229 12.02 -3.41 16.00
CA GLN A 229 12.39 -2.03 15.72
C GLN A 229 12.64 -1.27 17.02
N THR A 230 13.66 -0.43 17.01
CA THR A 230 13.85 0.60 18.05
C THR A 230 12.76 1.66 17.97
N THR A 231 12.62 2.42 19.06
CA THR A 231 11.76 3.60 19.10
C THR A 231 12.06 4.59 17.96
N ASP A 232 13.34 4.81 17.64
CA ASP A 232 13.72 5.74 16.57
C ASP A 232 13.37 5.21 15.18
N GLU A 233 13.55 3.92 14.91
CA GLU A 233 13.17 3.29 13.65
C GLU A 233 11.65 3.31 13.44
N LEU A 234 10.87 2.99 14.49
CA LEU A 234 9.40 3.08 14.47
C LEU A 234 8.94 4.49 14.15
N TRP A 235 9.54 5.50 14.80
CA TRP A 235 9.18 6.90 14.59
C TRP A 235 9.59 7.42 13.22
N ALA A 236 10.76 7.01 12.73
CA ALA A 236 11.21 7.32 11.38
C ALA A 236 10.24 6.76 10.32
N GLN A 237 9.79 5.51 10.49
CA GLN A 237 8.77 4.90 9.63
C GLN A 237 7.40 5.57 9.80
N PHE A 238 6.95 5.83 11.03
CA PHE A 238 5.64 6.41 11.32
C PHE A 238 5.45 7.77 10.66
N ARG A 239 6.49 8.62 10.64
CA ARG A 239 6.48 9.93 9.96
C ARG A 239 6.25 9.84 8.44
N THR A 240 6.43 8.67 7.84
CA THR A 240 6.17 8.42 6.41
C THR A 240 4.77 7.87 6.13
N THR A 241 3.92 7.77 7.16
CA THR A 241 2.54 7.26 7.05
C THR A 241 1.52 8.37 6.87
N SER A 242 0.46 8.11 6.09
CA SER A 242 -0.69 9.01 6.01
C SER A 242 -1.32 9.26 7.40
N LEU A 243 -1.19 8.30 8.32
CA LEU A 243 -1.63 8.42 9.70
C LEU A 243 -0.94 9.60 10.43
N TYR A 244 0.37 9.75 10.29
CA TYR A 244 1.11 10.90 10.82
C TYR A 244 0.63 12.23 10.22
N PHE A 245 0.38 12.27 8.91
CA PHE A 245 -0.10 13.48 8.23
C PHE A 245 -1.51 13.88 8.64
N ARG A 246 -2.31 12.95 9.17
CA ARG A 246 -3.66 13.21 9.71
C ARG A 246 -3.65 13.82 11.11
N ILE A 247 -2.53 13.79 11.82
CA ILE A 247 -2.37 14.47 13.12
C ILE A 247 -2.10 15.95 12.88
N ASP A 248 -2.81 16.83 13.61
CA ASP A 248 -2.62 18.28 13.55
C ASP A 248 -1.13 18.65 13.74
N PRO A 249 -0.51 19.41 12.82
CA PRO A 249 0.90 19.76 12.90
C PRO A 249 1.33 20.38 14.24
N SER A 250 0.47 21.18 14.88
CA SER A 250 0.75 21.80 16.18
C SER A 250 0.82 20.79 17.33
N ARG A 251 0.25 19.60 17.15
CA ARG A 251 0.19 18.53 18.16
C ARG A 251 1.25 17.44 17.96
N ARG A 252 1.86 17.33 16.78
CA ARG A 252 2.77 16.23 16.43
C ARG A 252 3.95 16.08 17.39
N ALA A 253 4.55 17.19 17.83
CA ALA A 253 5.68 17.14 18.75
C ALA A 253 5.30 16.58 20.14
N ALA A 254 4.14 16.97 20.66
CA ALA A 254 3.63 16.45 21.93
C ALA A 254 3.19 14.98 21.81
N PHE A 255 2.50 14.65 20.71
CA PHE A 255 2.12 13.28 20.39
C PHE A 255 3.36 12.36 20.31
N GLU A 256 4.43 12.80 19.63
CA GLU A 256 5.68 12.05 19.55
C GLU A 256 6.36 11.88 20.92
N ALA A 257 6.41 12.95 21.72
CA ALA A 257 7.01 12.86 23.05
C ALA A 257 6.28 11.86 23.96
N ASP A 258 4.95 11.82 23.91
CA ASP A 258 4.14 10.90 24.70
C ASP A 258 4.28 9.45 24.21
N ASP A 259 4.26 9.24 22.90
CA ASP A 259 4.42 7.91 22.33
C ASP A 259 5.84 7.35 22.53
N ARG A 260 6.88 8.18 22.43
CA ARG A 260 8.24 7.77 22.79
C ARG A 260 8.34 7.26 24.24
N ARG A 261 7.71 7.97 25.19
CA ARG A 261 7.65 7.50 26.59
C ARG A 261 6.83 6.22 26.75
N ASN A 262 5.79 6.05 25.96
CA ASN A 262 5.03 4.80 25.90
C ASN A 262 5.89 3.63 25.38
N LEU A 263 6.67 3.85 24.33
CA LEU A 263 7.59 2.86 23.75
C LEU A 263 8.74 2.50 24.69
N GLU A 264 9.25 3.45 25.49
CA GLU A 264 10.19 3.17 26.59
C GLU A 264 9.61 2.19 27.61
N GLY A 265 8.30 2.28 27.90
CA GLY A 265 7.58 1.34 28.75
C GLY A 265 7.59 -0.11 28.25
N PHE A 266 7.78 -0.30 26.93
CA PHE A 266 7.95 -1.61 26.30
C PHE A 266 9.43 -1.99 26.12
N GLY A 267 10.36 -1.33 26.82
CA GLY A 267 11.80 -1.61 26.75
C GLY A 267 12.51 -0.91 25.59
N GLY A 268 11.86 0.07 24.95
CA GLY A 268 12.45 0.89 23.88
C GLY A 268 12.60 0.19 22.52
N ARG A 269 12.18 -1.08 22.43
CA ARG A 269 12.11 -1.90 21.22
C ARG A 269 10.75 -2.57 21.15
N LEU A 270 10.13 -2.60 19.97
CA LEU A 270 8.92 -3.38 19.74
C LEU A 270 9.19 -4.47 18.74
N THR A 271 8.65 -5.65 19.03
CA THR A 271 8.48 -6.71 18.06
C THR A 271 7.04 -6.67 17.58
N SER A 272 6.85 -6.62 16.27
CA SER A 272 5.53 -6.71 15.64
C SER A 272 5.54 -7.72 14.52
N SER A 273 4.39 -8.36 14.30
CA SER A 273 4.18 -9.24 13.16
C SER A 273 3.64 -8.42 11.98
N GLN A 274 4.33 -8.48 10.84
CA GLN A 274 3.91 -7.83 9.61
C GLN A 274 3.66 -8.88 8.54
N ALA A 275 2.50 -8.79 7.89
CA ALA A 275 2.16 -9.59 6.74
C ALA A 275 2.34 -8.77 5.47
N ALA A 276 3.05 -9.33 4.49
CA ALA A 276 2.95 -8.91 3.11
C ALA A 276 1.86 -9.75 2.43
N ILE A 277 0.87 -9.09 1.83
CA ILE A 277 -0.28 -9.74 1.21
C ILE A 277 -0.31 -9.34 -0.27
N LEU A 278 -0.26 -10.35 -1.13
CA LEU A 278 -0.55 -10.25 -2.56
C LEU A 278 -1.97 -10.72 -2.82
N MET A 279 -2.76 -9.89 -3.49
CA MET A 279 -3.99 -10.30 -4.15
C MET A 279 -3.77 -10.27 -5.66
N THR A 280 -4.00 -11.40 -6.33
CA THR A 280 -4.05 -11.43 -7.79
C THR A 280 -5.46 -11.68 -8.27
N ALA A 281 -5.82 -11.15 -9.43
CA ALA A 281 -7.07 -11.44 -10.12
C ALA A 281 -6.85 -11.42 -11.64
N ARG A 282 -7.57 -12.25 -12.39
CA ARG A 282 -7.51 -12.29 -13.86
C ARG A 282 -8.56 -11.39 -14.46
N ARG A 283 -8.17 -10.58 -15.44
CA ARG A 283 -9.08 -9.80 -16.26
C ARG A 283 -9.91 -10.74 -17.14
N VAL A 284 -11.24 -10.59 -17.09
CA VAL A 284 -12.23 -11.41 -17.84
C VAL A 284 -12.09 -11.27 -19.35
#